data_AF-A0A8H8BZI2-F1
#
_entry.id   AF-A0A8H8BZI2-F1
#
_cell.length_a   1.000
_cell.length_b   1.000
_cell.length_c   1.000
_cell.angle_alpha   90.00
_cell.angle_beta   90.00
_cell.angle_gamma   90.00
#
_symmetry.space_group_name_H-M   'P 1'
#
loop_
_entity.id
_entity.type
_entity.pdbx_description
1 polymer ?
#
loop_
_entity_poly.entity_id
_entity_poly.type
_entity_poly.pdbx_seq_one_letter_code
_entity_poly.pdbx_strand_id
1 'polypeptide(L)'
;MDGPHMGALIFRSLEAMMQLRGSFGTTVISLIWGLNWHMFKPDPKDATADDEEYLIHIIIRQLAQLGPTPKSYIDLIPREDSDRWSILSSATQYIKESQKRRPFKLIEDDCLREDDRVFLLRVMTWDPRDRPTAKELLQDPWFDGVP
;
A
#
# COMPACT_ATOMS: atom_id res chain seq x y z
N MET A 1 -0.51 19.08 4.35
CA MET A 1 0.23 18.01 5.05
C MET A 1 1.72 18.25 4.82
N ASP A 2 2.38 18.99 5.71
CA ASP A 2 3.82 19.30 5.58
C ASP A 2 4.64 18.35 6.47
N GLY A 3 4.88 17.15 5.95
CA GLY A 3 5.85 16.20 6.51
C GLY A 3 7.13 16.16 5.65
N PRO A 4 8.24 15.60 6.16
CA PRO A 4 9.48 15.48 5.38
C PRO A 4 9.23 14.80 4.03
N HIS A 5 9.86 15.30 2.96
CA HIS A 5 9.78 14.72 1.61
C HIS A 5 10.42 13.32 1.58
N MET A 6 9.65 12.27 1.87
CA MET A 6 10.12 10.88 1.93
C MET A 6 10.01 10.16 0.58
N GLY A 7 10.99 10.26 -0.31
CA GLY A 7 10.99 9.51 -1.59
C GLY A 7 9.80 9.83 -2.52
N ALA A 8 9.71 9.15 -3.67
CA ALA A 8 8.61 9.35 -4.61
C ALA A 8 7.29 8.75 -4.07
N LEU A 9 6.17 9.47 -4.23
CA LEU A 9 4.88 9.12 -3.62
C LEU A 9 4.40 7.70 -3.94
N ILE A 10 4.65 7.23 -5.16
CA ILE A 10 4.27 5.89 -5.64
C ILE A 10 4.98 4.74 -4.90
N PHE A 11 6.10 5.03 -4.22
CA PHE A 11 6.86 4.06 -3.43
C PHE A 11 6.59 4.18 -1.92
N ARG A 12 5.77 5.13 -1.48
CA ARG A 12 5.45 5.29 -0.07
C ARG A 12 4.43 4.22 0.35
N SER A 13 4.61 3.65 1.53
CA SER A 13 3.55 2.91 2.24
C SER A 13 2.45 3.89 2.65
N LEU A 14 1.27 3.38 3.01
CA LEU A 14 0.25 4.23 3.62
C LEU A 14 0.78 4.86 4.92
N GLU A 15 1.53 4.08 5.72
CA GLU A 15 2.18 4.58 6.93
C GLU A 15 2.99 5.85 6.63
N ALA A 16 3.87 5.82 5.62
CA ALA A 16 4.65 6.98 5.24
C ALA A 16 3.79 8.15 4.71
N MET A 17 2.67 7.87 4.04
CA MET A 17 1.71 8.91 3.63
C MET A 17 0.96 9.53 4.80
N MET A 18 0.67 8.72 5.84
CA MET A 18 0.07 9.14 7.10
C MET A 18 1.13 9.61 8.11
N GLN A 19 2.39 9.80 7.68
CA GLN A 19 3.50 10.24 8.53
C GLN A 19 3.77 9.34 9.75
N LEU A 20 3.46 8.05 9.61
CA LEU A 20 3.79 6.97 10.53
C LEU A 20 5.13 6.33 10.13
N ARG A 21 5.76 5.61 11.08
CA ARG A 21 6.99 4.86 10.82
C ARG A 21 6.69 3.54 10.11
N GLY A 22 7.37 3.29 8.98
CA GLY A 22 7.39 2.02 8.26
C GLY A 22 7.30 2.21 6.74
N SER A 23 8.22 1.62 5.97
CA SER A 23 8.32 1.80 4.51
C SER A 23 8.73 0.55 3.72
N PHE A 24 8.87 -0.59 4.40
CA PHE A 24 9.58 -1.75 3.84
C PHE A 24 8.81 -2.40 2.67
N GLY A 25 7.50 -2.63 2.81
CA GLY A 25 6.75 -3.45 1.85
C GLY A 25 6.66 -2.87 0.44
N THR A 26 6.43 -1.56 0.30
CA THR A 26 6.28 -0.90 -1.01
C THR A 26 7.60 -0.85 -1.79
N THR A 27 8.73 -0.78 -1.08
CA THR A 27 10.07 -0.79 -1.68
C THR A 27 10.38 -2.18 -2.24
N VAL A 28 10.09 -3.25 -1.49
CA VAL A 28 10.32 -4.64 -1.92
C VAL A 28 9.55 -4.97 -3.21
N ILE A 29 8.29 -4.57 -3.32
CA ILE A 29 7.50 -4.79 -4.55
C ILE A 29 8.08 -4.09 -5.76
N SER A 30 8.54 -2.86 -5.58
CA SER A 30 9.11 -2.08 -6.67
C SER A 30 10.43 -2.69 -7.17
N LEU A 31 11.16 -3.37 -6.28
CA LEU A 31 12.39 -4.09 -6.60
C LEU A 31 12.11 -5.44 -7.29
N ILE A 32 11.12 -6.22 -6.84
CA ILE A 32 10.69 -7.48 -7.50
C ILE A 32 10.16 -7.17 -8.91
N TRP A 33 9.39 -6.09 -9.01
CA TRP A 33 8.90 -5.37 -10.18
C TRP A 33 9.78 -5.21 -11.42
N GLY A 34 11.04 -4.85 -11.17
CA GLY A 34 11.62 -3.65 -11.77
C GLY A 34 11.50 -3.53 -13.30
N LEU A 35 10.44 -2.90 -13.84
CA LEU A 35 10.24 -2.60 -15.28
C LEU A 35 9.13 -1.54 -15.43
N ASN A 36 9.19 -0.45 -14.68
CA ASN A 36 8.18 0.64 -14.69
C ASN A 36 6.77 0.23 -14.19
N TRP A 37 6.65 -0.94 -13.53
CA TRP A 37 5.41 -1.37 -12.90
C TRP A 37 5.31 -0.83 -11.48
N HIS A 38 4.19 -0.14 -11.19
CA HIS A 38 3.95 0.54 -9.93
C HIS A 38 2.55 0.21 -9.44
N MET A 39 2.48 -0.70 -8.46
CA MET A 39 1.23 -1.22 -7.91
C MET A 39 0.20 -0.13 -7.55
N PHE A 40 0.66 0.95 -6.91
CA PHE A 40 -0.17 2.04 -6.43
C PHE A 40 -0.21 3.29 -7.32
N LYS A 41 0.47 3.27 -8.48
CA LYS A 41 0.40 4.39 -9.42
C LYS A 41 -1.02 4.51 -9.98
N PRO A 42 -1.69 5.66 -9.84
CA PRO A 42 -3.00 5.88 -10.45
C PRO A 42 -2.96 5.70 -11.97
N ASP A 43 -4.11 5.36 -12.56
CA ASP A 43 -4.23 5.39 -14.02
C ASP A 43 -4.11 6.86 -14.45
N PRO A 44 -3.33 7.20 -15.49
CA PRO A 44 -3.19 8.59 -15.95
C PRO A 44 -4.52 9.27 -16.27
N LYS A 45 -5.58 8.52 -16.58
CA LYS A 45 -6.94 9.07 -16.78
C LYS A 45 -7.61 9.52 -15.48
N ASP A 46 -7.19 8.94 -14.35
CA ASP A 46 -7.74 9.25 -13.03
C ASP A 46 -6.93 10.38 -12.36
N ALA A 47 -5.59 10.34 -12.44
CA ALA A 47 -4.71 11.38 -11.92
C ALA A 47 -3.28 11.29 -12.46
N THR A 48 -2.62 12.44 -12.59
CA THR A 48 -1.20 12.57 -12.98
C THR A 48 -0.35 13.15 -11.85
N ALA A 49 0.98 13.07 -11.93
CA ALA A 49 1.87 13.54 -10.86
C ALA A 49 1.77 15.06 -10.58
N ASP A 50 1.26 15.83 -11.54
CA ASP A 50 1.00 17.28 -11.40
C ASP A 50 -0.35 17.60 -10.73
N ASP A 51 -1.14 16.58 -10.41
CA ASP A 51 -2.42 16.74 -9.70
C ASP A 51 -2.17 17.06 -8.22
N GLU A 52 -2.78 18.14 -7.72
CA GLU A 52 -2.66 18.55 -6.31
C GLU A 52 -3.15 17.45 -5.34
N GLU A 53 -4.14 16.66 -5.76
CA GLU A 53 -4.71 15.56 -4.99
C GLU A 53 -4.09 14.20 -5.34
N TYR A 54 -3.00 14.15 -6.11
CA TYR A 54 -2.35 12.90 -6.54
C TYR A 54 -2.08 11.93 -5.37
N LEU A 55 -1.75 12.47 -4.19
CA LEU A 55 -1.57 11.69 -2.97
C LEU A 55 -2.85 10.95 -2.55
N ILE A 56 -4.02 11.59 -2.64
CA ILE A 56 -5.33 10.98 -2.32
C ILE A 56 -5.63 9.84 -3.29
N HIS A 57 -5.33 10.02 -4.58
CA HIS A 57 -5.49 8.96 -5.58
C HIS A 57 -4.64 7.72 -5.27
N ILE A 58 -3.42 7.91 -4.74
CA ILE A 58 -2.58 6.80 -4.32
C ILE A 58 -3.17 6.12 -3.07
N ILE A 59 -3.66 6.87 -2.09
CA ILE A 59 -4.35 6.31 -0.90
C ILE A 59 -5.55 5.48 -1.31
N ILE A 60 -6.39 5.99 -2.22
CA ILE A 60 -7.54 5.26 -2.77
C ILE A 60 -7.08 3.94 -3.39
N ARG A 61 -5.99 3.94 -4.16
CA ARG A 61 -5.47 2.73 -4.81
C ARG A 61 -4.92 1.71 -3.81
N GLN A 62 -4.20 2.16 -2.79
CA GLN A 62 -3.74 1.32 -1.69
C GLN A 62 -4.92 0.68 -0.95
N LEU A 63 -5.91 1.49 -0.55
CA LEU A 63 -7.11 1.00 0.12
C LEU A 63 -7.85 -0.01 -0.76
N ALA A 64 -8.06 0.30 -2.05
CA ALA A 64 -8.77 -0.57 -2.98
C ALA A 64 -8.13 -1.95 -3.14
N GLN A 65 -6.79 -2.02 -3.09
CA GLN A 65 -6.03 -3.26 -3.20
C GLN A 65 -5.89 -4.01 -1.88
N LEU A 66 -5.54 -3.33 -0.79
CA LEU A 66 -5.15 -3.99 0.45
C LEU A 66 -6.32 -4.17 1.42
N GLY A 67 -7.22 -3.20 1.54
CA GLY A 67 -8.29 -3.26 2.54
C GLY A 67 -8.77 -1.88 2.93
N PRO A 68 -9.92 -1.74 3.61
CA PRO A 68 -10.07 -0.63 4.53
C PRO A 68 -8.98 -0.70 5.62
N THR A 69 -8.64 0.44 6.22
CA THR A 69 -7.68 0.51 7.31
C THR A 69 -8.11 -0.38 8.49
N PRO A 70 -7.21 -1.20 9.08
CA PRO A 70 -7.54 -1.99 10.26
C PRO A 70 -7.91 -1.13 11.46
N LYS A 71 -8.72 -1.67 12.38
CA LYS A 71 -9.10 -0.97 13.62
C LYS A 71 -7.90 -0.63 14.51
N SER A 72 -6.84 -1.42 14.43
CA SER A 72 -5.61 -1.24 15.21
C SER A 72 -4.88 0.07 14.93
N TYR A 73 -5.15 0.73 13.80
CA TYR A 73 -4.60 2.04 13.46
C TYR A 73 -5.01 3.15 14.44
N ILE A 74 -6.04 2.92 15.25
CA ILE A 74 -6.46 3.87 16.30
C ILE A 74 -5.39 4.09 17.37
N ASP A 75 -4.44 3.17 17.48
CA ASP A 75 -3.28 3.30 18.37
C ASP A 75 -2.12 4.05 17.71
N LEU A 76 -2.16 4.24 16.39
CA LEU A 76 -1.10 4.84 15.58
C LEU A 76 -1.44 6.28 15.16
N ILE A 77 -2.72 6.55 14.91
CA ILE A 77 -3.24 7.87 14.55
C ILE A 77 -4.08 8.37 15.74
N PRO A 78 -3.73 9.52 16.36
CA PRO A 78 -4.55 10.11 17.42
C PRO A 78 -6.01 10.24 17.00
N ARG A 79 -6.95 10.01 17.93
CA ARG A 79 -8.39 10.05 17.60
C ARG A 79 -8.86 11.44 17.20
N GLU A 80 -8.19 12.46 17.73
CA GLU A 80 -8.39 13.87 17.48
C GLU A 80 -7.81 14.36 16.13
N ASP A 81 -7.04 13.54 15.42
CA ASP A 81 -6.52 13.87 14.08
C ASP A 81 -7.62 13.71 13.03
N SER A 82 -8.56 14.65 13.03
CA SER A 82 -9.75 14.64 12.18
C SER A 82 -9.39 14.57 10.69
N ASP A 83 -8.27 15.17 10.29
CA ASP A 83 -7.88 15.30 8.89
C ASP A 83 -7.49 13.94 8.31
N ARG A 84 -6.63 13.18 9.01
CA ARG A 84 -6.24 11.84 8.54
C ARG A 84 -7.42 10.86 8.56
N TRP A 85 -8.25 10.91 9.60
CA TRP A 85 -9.45 10.08 9.68
C TRP A 85 -10.48 10.44 8.60
N SER A 86 -10.63 11.73 8.29
CA SER A 86 -11.50 12.22 7.21
C SER A 86 -11.03 11.72 5.85
N ILE A 87 -9.73 11.77 5.56
CA ILE A 87 -9.17 11.26 4.31
C ILE A 87 -9.42 9.76 4.17
N LEU A 88 -9.10 8.98 5.21
CA LEU A 88 -9.28 7.52 5.21
C LEU A 88 -10.75 7.11 5.04
N SER A 89 -11.65 7.76 5.77
CA SER A 89 -13.08 7.48 5.70
C SER A 89 -13.67 7.88 4.35
N SER A 90 -13.34 9.07 3.84
CA SER A 90 -13.79 9.56 2.53
C SER A 90 -13.30 8.68 1.38
N ALA A 91 -12.01 8.30 1.38
CA ALA A 91 -11.47 7.39 0.38
C ALA A 91 -12.12 6.00 0.44
N THR A 92 -12.35 5.47 1.64
CA THR A 92 -13.03 4.17 1.82
C THR A 92 -14.47 4.22 1.31
N GLN A 93 -15.20 5.30 1.63
CA GLN A 93 -16.57 5.50 1.16
C GLN A 93 -16.63 5.61 -0.37
N TYR A 94 -15.73 6.41 -0.95
CA TYR A 94 -15.61 6.56 -2.41
C TYR A 94 -15.39 5.22 -3.12
N ILE A 95 -14.50 4.37 -2.60
CA ILE A 95 -14.22 3.04 -3.18
C ILE A 95 -15.48 2.17 -3.16
N LYS A 96 -16.25 2.22 -2.07
CA LYS A 96 -17.48 1.45 -1.90
C LYS A 96 -18.55 1.90 -2.87
N GLU A 97 -18.80 3.21 -2.95
CA GLU A 97 -19.83 3.80 -3.83
C GLU A 97 -19.48 3.62 -5.31
N SER A 98 -18.21 3.82 -5.66
CA SER A 98 -17.74 3.71 -7.05
C SER A 98 -17.47 2.25 -7.48
N GLN A 99 -17.70 1.28 -6.59
CA GLN A 99 -17.38 -0.14 -6.80
C GLN A 99 -15.94 -0.38 -7.29
N LYS A 100 -14.99 0.49 -6.88
CA LYS A 100 -13.58 0.46 -7.33
C LYS A 100 -12.72 -0.55 -6.56
N ARG A 101 -13.33 -1.49 -5.84
CA ARG A 101 -12.62 -2.51 -5.06
C ARG A 101 -11.84 -3.44 -5.99
N ARG A 102 -10.52 -3.57 -5.79
CA ARG A 102 -9.65 -4.44 -6.60
C ARG A 102 -8.64 -5.15 -5.71
N PRO A 103 -9.04 -6.15 -4.92
CA PRO A 103 -8.16 -6.82 -3.96
C PRO A 103 -6.90 -7.37 -4.64
N PHE A 104 -5.72 -7.13 -4.05
CA PHE A 104 -4.45 -7.58 -4.65
C PHE A 104 -4.40 -9.10 -4.88
N LYS A 105 -5.00 -9.87 -3.96
CA LYS A 105 -5.12 -11.33 -4.08
C LYS A 105 -5.82 -11.81 -5.36
N LEU A 106 -6.58 -10.94 -6.03
CA LEU A 106 -7.30 -11.23 -7.27
C LEU A 106 -6.63 -10.62 -8.51
N ILE A 107 -5.47 -9.99 -8.37
CA ILE A 107 -4.72 -9.50 -9.53
C ILE A 107 -4.10 -10.70 -10.24
N GLU A 108 -4.37 -10.79 -11.54
CA GLU A 108 -3.77 -11.76 -12.45
C GLU A 108 -2.77 -11.02 -13.34
N ASP A 109 -1.56 -11.56 -13.42
CA ASP A 109 -0.47 -11.07 -14.26
C ASP A 109 0.43 -12.27 -14.60
N ASP A 110 0.96 -12.33 -15.81
CA ASP A 110 1.79 -13.46 -16.28
C ASP A 110 3.05 -13.64 -15.42
N CYS A 111 3.49 -12.59 -14.73
CA CYS A 111 4.64 -12.59 -13.82
C CYS A 111 4.24 -12.78 -12.35
N LEU A 112 2.96 -13.00 -12.03
CA LEU A 112 2.43 -13.06 -10.65
C LEU A 112 1.77 -14.41 -10.37
N ARG A 113 2.58 -15.38 -9.94
CA ARG A 113 2.08 -16.68 -9.47
C ARG A 113 1.34 -16.52 -8.14
N GLU A 114 0.62 -17.56 -7.76
CA GLU A 114 -0.10 -17.56 -6.48
C GLU A 114 0.85 -17.40 -5.28
N ASP A 115 1.97 -18.11 -5.28
CA ASP A 115 2.98 -18.03 -4.22
C ASP A 115 3.54 -16.61 -4.07
N ASP A 116 3.76 -15.91 -5.19
CA ASP A 116 4.18 -14.50 -5.20
C ASP A 116 3.14 -13.63 -4.50
N ARG A 117 1.85 -13.80 -4.82
CA ARG A 117 0.77 -13.02 -4.18
C ARG A 117 0.73 -13.24 -2.68
N VAL A 118 0.85 -14.49 -2.25
CA VAL A 118 0.83 -14.86 -0.84
C VAL A 118 2.00 -14.21 -0.11
N PHE A 119 3.22 -14.36 -0.63
CA PHE A 119 4.41 -13.75 -0.05
C PHE A 119 4.32 -12.23 0.02
N LEU A 120 3.93 -11.59 -1.09
CA LEU A 120 3.80 -10.14 -1.17
C LEU A 120 2.75 -9.57 -0.22
N LEU A 121 1.63 -10.27 -0.02
CA LEU A 121 0.63 -9.86 0.97
C LEU A 121 1.17 -9.90 2.41
N ARG A 122 2.08 -10.83 2.73
CA ARG A 122 2.78 -10.85 4.03
C ARG A 122 3.75 -9.68 4.17
N VAL A 123 4.45 -9.34 3.09
CA VAL A 123 5.35 -8.18 3.05
C VAL A 123 4.57 -6.86 3.17
N MET A 124 3.38 -6.80 2.58
CA MET A 124 2.48 -5.64 2.56
C MET A 124 1.47 -5.60 3.72
N THR A 125 1.71 -6.31 4.83
CA THR A 125 0.81 -6.25 5.98
C THR A 125 0.54 -4.79 6.39
N TRP A 126 -0.75 -4.51 6.55
CA TRP A 126 -1.30 -3.18 6.81
C TRP A 126 -0.75 -2.55 8.07
N ASP A 127 -0.78 -3.27 9.19
CA ASP A 127 -0.24 -2.78 10.45
C ASP A 127 1.27 -3.06 10.48
N PRO A 128 2.12 -2.03 10.66
CA PRO A 128 3.56 -2.24 10.67
C PRO A 128 4.00 -3.14 11.83
N ARG A 129 3.22 -3.20 12.92
CA ARG A 129 3.50 -4.03 14.10
C ARG A 129 3.27 -5.51 13.82
N ASP A 130 2.38 -5.83 12.89
CA ASP A 130 2.07 -7.20 12.46
C ASP A 130 2.93 -7.64 11.26
N ARG A 131 3.80 -6.75 10.75
CA ARG A 131 4.66 -7.04 9.61
C ARG A 131 5.79 -7.98 10.04
N PRO A 132 5.99 -9.12 9.35
CA PRO A 132 7.12 -10.00 9.63
C PRO A 132 8.45 -9.26 9.44
N THR A 133 9.43 -9.60 10.26
CA THR A 133 10.80 -9.12 10.11
C THR A 133 11.44 -9.69 8.85
N ALA A 134 12.50 -9.04 8.34
CA ALA A 134 13.27 -9.58 7.21
C ALA A 134 13.77 -11.01 7.48
N LYS A 135 14.19 -11.31 8.72
CA LYS A 135 14.63 -12.66 9.11
C LYS A 135 13.51 -13.69 8.97
N GLU A 136 12.29 -13.35 9.37
CA GLU A 136 11.13 -14.24 9.24
C GLU A 136 10.68 -14.41 7.79
N LEU A 137 10.72 -13.33 7.00
CA LEU A 137 10.41 -13.39 5.57
C LEU A 137 11.39 -14.29 4.81
N LEU A 138 12.68 -14.28 5.17
CA LEU A 138 13.69 -15.17 4.58
C LEU A 138 13.47 -16.66 4.89
N GLN A 139 12.55 -17.01 5.79
CA GLN A 139 12.15 -18.41 6.05
C GLN A 139 10.84 -18.77 5.34
N ASP A 140 10.29 -17.88 4.52
CA ASP A 140 9.07 -18.13 3.76
C ASP A 140 9.35 -19.15 2.64
N PRO A 141 8.45 -20.13 2.39
CA PRO A 141 8.58 -21.09 1.30
C PRO A 141 8.72 -20.45 -0.08
N TRP A 142 8.36 -19.18 -0.24
CA TRP A 142 8.62 -18.43 -1.47
C TRP A 142 10.10 -18.44 -1.88
N PHE A 143 11.02 -18.54 -0.92
CA PHE A 143 12.46 -18.66 -1.19
C PHE A 143 12.90 -20.10 -1.49
N ASP A 144 12.04 -21.10 -1.38
CA ASP A 144 12.38 -22.49 -1.67
C ASP A 144 12.65 -22.65 -3.17
N GLY A 145 13.90 -22.95 -3.54
CA GLY A 145 14.33 -23.11 -4.93
C GLY A 145 14.90 -21.85 -5.58
N VAL A 146 15.06 -20.76 -4.82
CA VAL A 146 15.95 -19.65 -5.22
C VAL A 146 17.40 -20.10 -4.98
N PRO A 147 18.27 -20.14 -6.01
CA PRO A 147 19.64 -20.63 -5.91
C PRO A 147 20.54 -19.76 -5.00
#